data_AF-A0A7C9D9H0-F1
#
_entry.id   AF-A0A7C9D9H0-F1
#
_cell.length_a   1.000
_cell.length_b   1.000
_cell.length_c   1.000
_cell.angle_alpha   90.00
_cell.angle_beta   90.00
_cell.angle_gamma   90.00
#
_symmetry.space_group_name_H-M   'P 1'
#
loop_
_entity.id
_entity.type
_entity.pdbx_description
1 polymer ?
#
loop_
_entity_poly.entity_id
_entity_poly.type
_entity_poly.pdbx_seq_one_letter_code
_entity_poly.pdbx_strand_id
1 'polypeptide(L)'
;LPKKLLTLMHQAEEASVDNIVCKAWLKLAPPKVEFFLWLALLGKLNTKAMLLHKGILIDGQPTCMFCSVHTETLDHLLLTCPFSWGIWCDVATDYGRSPGRLGTFKQFFGNWVEVPFKNKIQRKFWITSFFAVAWSL
;
A
#
# COMPACT_ATOMS: atom_id res chain seq x y z
N LEU A 1 31.95 -5.49 -0.43
CA LEU A 1 31.21 -5.20 0.82
C LEU A 1 31.38 -6.38 1.79
N PRO A 2 31.78 -6.16 3.06
CA PRO A 2 31.92 -7.26 4.02
C PRO A 2 30.56 -7.89 4.32
N LYS A 3 30.47 -9.23 4.27
CA LYS A 3 29.22 -10.01 4.41
C LYS A 3 28.38 -9.60 5.63
N LYS A 4 29.04 -9.23 6.74
CA LYS A 4 28.40 -8.79 7.99
C LYS A 4 27.60 -7.50 7.82
N LEU A 5 28.04 -6.57 6.98
CA LEU A 5 27.31 -5.32 6.71
C LEU A 5 26.05 -5.58 5.88
N LEU A 6 26.12 -6.48 4.89
CA LEU A 6 24.97 -6.93 4.11
C LEU A 6 23.91 -7.62 4.97
N THR A 7 24.34 -8.48 5.91
CA THR A 7 23.41 -9.14 6.85
C THR A 7 22.73 -8.14 7.79
N LEU A 8 23.48 -7.15 8.30
CA LEU A 8 22.91 -6.12 9.17
C LEU A 8 21.95 -5.19 8.42
N MET A 9 22.22 -4.89 7.15
CA MET A 9 21.31 -4.14 6.29
C MET A 9 20.01 -4.92 6.03
N HIS A 10 20.10 -6.22 5.71
CA HIS A 10 18.91 -7.08 5.57
C HIS A 10 18.12 -7.19 6.87
N GLN A 11 18.77 -7.35 8.02
CA GLN A 11 18.10 -7.45 9.32
C GLN A 11 17.43 -6.13 9.73
N ALA A 12 18.06 -4.98 9.44
CA ALA A 12 17.46 -3.67 9.68
C ALA A 12 16.27 -3.41 8.74
N GLU A 13 16.38 -3.87 7.49
CA GLU A 13 15.31 -3.80 6.50
C GLU A 13 14.13 -4.68 6.93
N GLU A 14 14.37 -5.94 7.33
CA GLU A 14 13.36 -6.86 7.90
C GLU A 14 12.70 -6.31 9.17
N ALA A 15 13.47 -5.75 10.12
CA ALA A 15 12.91 -5.17 11.35
C ALA A 15 12.04 -3.92 11.07
N SER A 16 12.40 -3.10 10.08
CA SER A 16 11.55 -1.98 9.64
C SER A 16 10.30 -2.48 8.90
N VAL A 17 10.45 -3.57 8.15
CA VAL A 17 9.41 -4.25 7.39
C VAL A 17 8.36 -4.86 8.33
N ASP A 18 8.76 -5.40 9.48
CA ASP A 18 7.86 -5.95 10.50
C ASP A 18 7.05 -4.87 11.22
N ASN A 19 7.66 -3.72 11.53
CA ASN A 19 6.97 -2.61 12.21
C ASN A 19 5.83 -2.04 11.35
N ILE A 20 6.06 -1.79 10.06
CA ILE A 20 5.04 -1.19 9.18
C ILE A 20 3.85 -2.13 8.97
N VAL A 21 4.09 -3.43 8.81
CA VAL A 21 3.01 -4.42 8.61
C VAL A 21 2.12 -4.51 9.85
N CYS A 22 2.68 -4.39 11.06
CA CYS A 22 1.91 -4.36 12.30
C CYS A 22 0.95 -3.15 12.37
N LYS A 23 1.29 -2.03 11.72
CA LYS A 23 0.41 -0.85 11.62
C LYS A 23 -0.84 -1.10 10.77
N ALA A 24 -1.03 -2.27 10.16
CA ALA A 24 -2.33 -2.64 9.59
C ALA A 24 -3.42 -2.84 10.67
N TRP A 25 -3.05 -3.15 11.92
CA TRP A 25 -3.97 -3.52 13.00
C TRP A 25 -4.21 -2.36 13.99
N LEU A 26 -4.59 -1.18 13.48
CA LEU A 26 -4.76 0.03 14.30
C LEU A 26 -6.13 0.17 14.96
N LYS A 27 -7.08 -0.74 14.68
CA LYS A 27 -8.49 -0.67 15.09
C LYS A 27 -9.16 0.60 14.56
N LEU A 28 -8.83 0.96 13.33
CA LEU A 28 -9.32 2.16 12.64
C LEU A 28 -10.22 1.84 11.45
N ALA A 29 -10.37 0.55 11.12
CA ALA A 29 -11.26 0.05 10.08
C ALA A 29 -11.91 -1.28 10.53
N PRO A 30 -12.97 -1.76 9.86
CA PRO A 30 -13.52 -3.08 10.13
C PRO A 30 -12.45 -4.18 9.96
N PRO A 31 -12.49 -5.29 10.74
CA PRO A 31 -11.46 -6.33 10.69
C PRO A 31 -11.13 -6.88 9.31
N LYS A 32 -12.13 -6.98 8.41
CA LYS A 32 -11.94 -7.40 7.02
C LYS A 32 -11.03 -6.46 6.22
N VAL A 33 -11.12 -5.16 6.49
CA VAL A 33 -10.34 -4.11 5.81
C VAL A 33 -8.92 -4.10 6.34
N GLU A 34 -8.74 -4.24 7.66
CA GLU A 34 -7.41 -4.36 8.27
C GLU A 34 -6.68 -5.62 7.80
N PHE A 35 -7.39 -6.75 7.69
CA PHE A 35 -6.84 -7.99 7.14
C PHE A 35 -6.43 -7.84 5.67
N PHE A 36 -7.26 -7.20 4.85
CA PHE A 36 -6.92 -6.88 3.47
C PHE A 36 -5.65 -6.02 3.39
N LEU A 37 -5.56 -4.97 4.19
CA LEU A 37 -4.39 -4.11 4.19
C LEU A 37 -3.14 -4.87 4.64
N TRP A 38 -3.26 -5.73 5.66
CA TRP A 38 -2.18 -6.60 6.10
C TRP A 38 -1.67 -7.52 4.97
N LEU A 39 -2.57 -8.15 4.21
CA LEU A 39 -2.19 -8.92 3.02
C LEU A 39 -1.52 -8.05 1.96
N ALA A 40 -2.01 -6.83 1.77
CA ALA A 40 -1.45 -5.89 0.81
C ALA A 40 -0.01 -5.49 1.17
N LEU A 41 0.24 -5.17 2.44
CA LEU A 41 1.58 -4.83 2.94
C LEU A 41 2.57 -6.00 2.91
N LEU A 42 2.06 -7.24 2.90
CA LEU A 42 2.85 -8.45 2.70
C LEU A 42 3.09 -8.79 1.23
N GLY A 43 2.53 -8.05 0.27
CA GLY A 43 2.62 -8.38 -1.15
C GLY A 43 1.81 -9.60 -1.56
N LYS A 44 0.77 -9.97 -0.78
CA LYS A 44 0.07 -11.26 -0.91
C LYS A 44 -1.33 -11.16 -1.54
N LEU A 45 -1.70 -10.01 -2.12
CA LEU A 45 -2.96 -9.91 -2.87
C LEU A 45 -2.89 -10.67 -4.20
N ASN A 46 -4.02 -11.26 -4.60
CA ASN A 46 -4.16 -11.98 -5.85
C ASN A 46 -4.46 -11.01 -7.01
N THR A 47 -3.49 -10.19 -7.40
CA THR A 47 -3.62 -9.39 -8.63
C THR A 47 -3.55 -10.27 -9.87
N LYS A 48 -3.98 -9.80 -11.04
CA LYS A 48 -3.86 -10.59 -12.28
C LYS A 48 -2.43 -11.04 -12.56
N ALA A 49 -1.43 -10.20 -12.29
CA ALA A 49 -0.03 -10.59 -12.43
C ALA A 49 0.34 -11.78 -11.52
N MET A 50 -0.14 -11.77 -10.27
CA MET A 50 0.09 -12.87 -9.33
C MET A 50 -0.69 -14.13 -9.68
N LEU A 51 -1.92 -14.00 -10.17
CA LEU A 51 -2.74 -15.12 -10.62
C LEU A 51 -2.15 -15.79 -11.87
N LEU A 52 -1.61 -15.00 -12.80
CA LEU A 52 -0.87 -15.50 -13.96
C LEU A 52 0.42 -16.22 -13.53
N HIS A 53 1.20 -15.62 -12.61
CA HIS A 53 2.39 -16.26 -12.05
C HIS A 53 2.08 -17.60 -11.35
N LYS A 54 0.90 -17.73 -10.72
CA LYS A 54 0.44 -18.97 -10.09
C LYS A 54 -0.11 -20.01 -11.09
N GLY A 55 -0.20 -19.68 -12.38
CA GLY A 55 -0.82 -20.55 -13.39
C GLY A 55 -2.34 -20.70 -13.25
N ILE A 56 -3.00 -19.80 -12.50
CA ILE A 56 -4.46 -19.81 -12.30
C ILE A 56 -5.14 -19.08 -13.47
N LEU A 57 -4.56 -17.97 -13.92
CA LEU A 57 -4.93 -17.36 -15.20
C LEU A 57 -4.17 -18.11 -16.30
N ILE A 58 -4.91 -18.84 -17.14
CA ILE A 58 -4.35 -19.69 -18.20
C ILE A 58 -4.13 -18.87 -19.48
N ASP A 59 -5.05 -17.95 -19.78
CA ASP A 59 -5.02 -17.08 -20.96
C ASP A 59 -5.31 -15.62 -20.59
N GLY A 60 -4.53 -14.69 -21.13
CA GLY A 60 -4.77 -13.24 -21.01
C GLY A 60 -3.55 -12.42 -20.59
N GLN A 61 -3.51 -11.18 -21.06
CA GLN A 61 -2.53 -10.19 -20.56
C GLN A 61 -2.97 -9.74 -19.16
N PRO A 62 -2.06 -9.66 -18.17
CA PRO A 62 -2.40 -9.26 -16.81
C PRO A 62 -2.60 -7.74 -16.72
N THR A 63 -3.36 -7.14 -17.63
CA THR A 63 -3.52 -5.69 -17.75
C THR A 63 -4.46 -5.16 -16.66
N CYS A 64 -4.08 -4.03 -16.07
CA CYS A 64 -4.85 -3.32 -15.06
C CYS A 64 -6.21 -2.89 -15.62
N MET A 65 -7.28 -3.20 -14.88
CA MET A 65 -8.64 -2.86 -15.30
C MET A 65 -8.94 -1.36 -15.31
N PHE A 66 -8.19 -0.56 -14.55
CA PHE A 66 -8.42 0.88 -14.47
C PHE A 66 -7.78 1.65 -15.62
N CYS A 67 -6.49 1.42 -15.88
CA CYS A 67 -5.81 2.14 -16.95
C CYS A 67 -5.80 1.40 -18.29
N SER A 68 -6.01 0.08 -18.29
CA SER A 68 -5.92 -0.78 -19.49
C SER A 68 -4.58 -0.70 -20.26
N VAL A 69 -3.53 -0.18 -19.63
CA VAL A 69 -2.22 0.10 -20.27
C VAL A 69 -1.10 -0.73 -19.64
N HIS A 70 -1.03 -0.79 -18.31
CA HIS A 70 0.07 -1.44 -17.60
C HIS A 70 -0.37 -2.75 -16.95
N THR A 71 0.60 -3.59 -16.60
CA THR A 71 0.38 -4.81 -15.81
C THR A 71 -0.20 -4.50 -14.42
N GLU A 72 -1.23 -5.24 -14.04
CA GLU A 72 -1.88 -5.21 -12.73
C GLU A 72 -1.02 -5.90 -11.66
N THR A 73 -0.04 -5.17 -11.16
CA THR A 73 0.67 -5.49 -9.93
C THR A 73 -0.03 -4.85 -8.73
N LEU A 74 0.32 -5.26 -7.51
CA LEU A 74 -0.23 -4.66 -6.30
C LEU A 74 0.04 -3.16 -6.23
N ASP A 75 1.31 -2.78 -6.42
CA ASP A 75 1.72 -1.38 -6.40
C ASP A 75 1.04 -0.58 -7.51
N HIS A 76 0.81 -1.17 -8.68
CA HIS A 76 0.08 -0.49 -9.74
C HIS A 76 -1.39 -0.33 -9.41
N LEU A 77 -2.08 -1.42 -9.08
CA LEU A 77 -3.51 -1.43 -8.80
C LEU A 77 -3.87 -0.46 -7.66
N LEU A 78 -3.13 -0.50 -6.56
CA LEU A 78 -3.48 0.26 -5.35
C LEU A 78 -2.82 1.64 -5.27
N LEU A 79 -1.82 1.96 -6.10
CA LEU A 79 -1.07 3.20 -5.95
C LEU A 79 -0.68 3.86 -7.28
N THR A 80 0.12 3.21 -8.12
CA THR A 80 0.78 3.88 -9.27
C THR A 80 -0.07 3.95 -10.54
N CYS A 81 -1.22 3.26 -10.57
CA CYS A 81 -2.21 3.45 -11.61
C CYS A 81 -2.70 4.91 -11.62
N PRO A 82 -2.76 5.60 -12.77
CA PRO A 82 -3.22 6.98 -12.84
C PRO A 82 -4.60 7.21 -12.20
N PHE A 83 -5.52 6.24 -12.33
CA PHE A 83 -6.83 6.28 -11.68
C PHE A 83 -6.70 6.26 -10.15
N SER A 84 -6.00 5.26 -9.62
CA SER A 84 -5.79 5.09 -8.18
C SER A 84 -5.03 6.26 -7.58
N TRP A 85 -3.99 6.75 -8.27
CA TRP A 85 -3.20 7.91 -7.84
C TRP A 85 -4.03 9.19 -7.78
N GLY A 86 -4.95 9.40 -8.73
CA GLY A 86 -5.90 10.51 -8.70
C GLY A 86 -6.69 10.55 -7.40
N ILE A 87 -7.26 9.40 -6.99
CA ILE A 87 -8.01 9.29 -5.73
C ILE A 87 -7.12 9.62 -4.52
N TRP A 88 -5.87 9.15 -4.50
CA TRP A 88 -4.93 9.50 -3.43
C TRP A 88 -4.60 11.00 -3.39
N CYS A 89 -4.48 11.65 -4.55
CA CYS A 89 -4.25 13.09 -4.66
C CYS A 89 -5.44 13.88 -4.13
N ASP A 90 -6.66 13.49 -4.50
CA ASP A 90 -7.90 14.15 -4.07
C ASP A 90 -8.06 14.05 -2.55
N VAL A 91 -7.93 12.83 -2.00
CA VAL A 91 -8.01 12.61 -0.56
C VAL A 91 -6.91 13.38 0.17
N ALA A 92 -5.67 13.39 -0.30
CA ALA A 92 -4.62 14.17 0.35
C ALA A 92 -4.93 15.67 0.35
N THR A 93 -5.46 16.18 -0.77
CA THR A 93 -5.84 17.59 -0.96
C THR A 93 -6.96 18.00 0.00
N ASP A 94 -7.94 17.14 0.24
CA ASP A 94 -9.03 17.39 1.21
C ASP A 94 -8.51 17.61 2.65
N TYR A 95 -7.36 17.04 3.00
CA TYR A 95 -6.68 17.27 4.28
C TYR A 95 -5.60 18.36 4.22
N GLY A 96 -5.49 19.10 3.11
CA GLY A 96 -4.46 20.13 2.90
C GLY A 96 -3.05 19.56 2.85
N ARG A 97 -2.89 18.33 2.35
CA ARG A 97 -1.61 17.62 2.24
C ARG A 97 -1.31 17.29 0.78
N SER A 98 -0.04 17.02 0.47
CA SER A 98 0.30 16.28 -0.75
C SER A 98 0.22 14.78 -0.46
N PRO A 99 -0.14 13.94 -1.44
CA PRO A 99 -0.18 12.48 -1.25
C PRO A 99 1.19 11.91 -0.91
N GLY A 100 2.27 12.59 -1.30
CA GLY A 100 3.64 12.21 -1.03
C GLY A 100 4.33 11.61 -2.25
N ARG A 101 5.36 10.79 -2.01
CA ARG A 101 6.19 10.20 -3.07
C ARG A 101 5.57 8.89 -3.56
N LEU A 102 5.48 8.75 -4.89
CA LEU A 102 5.20 7.47 -5.55
C LEU A 102 6.32 6.46 -5.24
N GLY A 103 5.96 5.21 -4.98
CA GLY A 103 6.89 4.15 -4.63
C GLY A 103 6.14 2.82 -4.51
N THR A 104 6.57 1.96 -3.59
CA THR A 104 5.78 0.77 -3.25
C THR A 104 4.60 1.17 -2.36
N PHE A 105 3.52 0.38 -2.43
CA PHE A 105 2.35 0.56 -1.58
C PHE A 105 2.71 0.52 -0.09
N LYS A 106 3.68 -0.32 0.28
CA LYS A 106 4.18 -0.42 1.65
C LYS A 106 4.90 0.86 2.12
N GLN A 107 5.78 1.42 1.28
CA GLN A 107 6.47 2.67 1.59
C GLN A 107 5.47 3.82 1.68
N PHE A 108 4.51 3.86 0.77
CA PHE A 108 3.45 4.86 0.76
C PHE A 108 2.61 4.81 2.05
N PHE A 109 2.19 3.62 2.48
CA PHE A 109 1.51 3.44 3.76
C PHE A 109 2.34 3.91 4.95
N GLY A 110 3.63 3.53 5.00
CA GLY A 110 4.56 3.95 6.04
C GLY A 110 4.65 5.48 6.16
N ASN A 111 4.80 6.16 5.03
CA ASN A 111 4.82 7.63 4.97
C ASN A 111 3.48 8.22 5.43
N TRP A 112 2.35 7.64 4.99
CA TRP A 112 1.01 8.13 5.32
C TRP A 112 0.74 8.10 6.83
N VAL A 113 1.07 7.01 7.52
CA VAL A 113 0.81 6.87 8.97
C VAL A 113 1.76 7.68 9.86
N GLU A 114 2.88 8.14 9.30
CA GLU A 114 3.89 8.95 10.00
C GLU A 114 3.64 10.46 9.88
N VAL A 115 2.69 10.89 9.05
CA VAL A 115 2.32 12.31 8.94
C VAL A 115 1.89 12.86 10.31
N PRO A 116 2.54 13.92 10.81
CA PRO A 116 2.22 14.50 12.11
C PRO A 116 0.96 15.37 12.01
N PHE A 117 0.05 15.20 12.97
CA PHE A 117 -1.12 16.05 13.18
C PHE A 117 -1.14 16.54 14.63
N LYS A 118 -1.49 17.82 14.83
CA LYS A 118 -1.67 18.39 16.18
C LYS A 118 -2.87 17.76 16.89
N ASN A 119 -3.98 17.58 16.15
CA ASN A 119 -5.20 17.00 16.67
C ASN A 119 -5.22 15.47 16.48
N LYS A 120 -5.36 14.73 17.60
CA LYS A 120 -5.43 13.26 17.60
C LYS A 120 -6.61 12.70 16.80
N ILE A 121 -7.75 13.40 16.79
CA ILE A 121 -8.94 13.00 16.03
C ILE A 121 -8.68 13.15 14.54
N GLN A 122 -8.11 14.29 14.10
CA GLN A 122 -7.71 14.48 12.70
C GLN A 122 -6.69 13.44 12.25
N ARG A 123 -5.72 13.09 13.13
CA ARG A 123 -4.77 12.01 12.85
C ARG A 123 -5.48 10.67 12.60
N LYS A 124 -6.51 10.35 13.39
CA LYS A 124 -7.30 9.12 13.18
C LYS A 124 -8.02 9.15 11.84
N PHE A 125 -8.71 10.24 11.51
CA PHE A 125 -9.39 10.38 10.21
C PHE A 125 -8.43 10.26 9.03
N TRP A 126 -7.26 10.90 9.13
CA TRP A 126 -6.20 10.79 8.13
C TRP A 126 -5.72 9.35 7.95
N ILE A 127 -5.46 8.62 9.03
CA ILE A 127 -5.02 7.22 8.92
C ILE A 127 -6.17 6.36 8.37
N THR A 128 -7.39 6.54 8.85
CA THR A 128 -8.58 5.80 8.40
C THR A 128 -8.86 6.01 6.91
N SER A 129 -8.61 7.20 6.35
CA SER A 129 -8.80 7.45 4.92
C SER A 129 -7.94 6.53 4.06
N PHE A 130 -6.73 6.15 4.52
CA PHE A 130 -5.91 5.16 3.83
C PHE A 130 -6.60 3.80 3.71
N PHE A 131 -7.15 3.30 4.81
CA PHE A 131 -7.88 2.03 4.82
C PHE A 131 -9.11 2.10 3.91
N ALA A 132 -9.83 3.21 3.93
CA ALA A 132 -11.02 3.41 3.12
C ALA A 132 -10.69 3.44 1.62
N VAL A 133 -9.67 4.21 1.21
CA VAL A 133 -9.25 4.30 -0.20
C VAL A 133 -8.70 2.95 -0.67
N ALA A 134 -7.76 2.36 0.06
CA ALA A 134 -7.14 1.10 -0.35
C ALA A 134 -8.15 -0.06 -0.50
N TRP A 135 -9.22 -0.08 0.29
CA TRP A 135 -10.29 -1.08 0.20
C TRP A 135 -11.28 -0.81 -0.94
N SER A 136 -11.42 0.45 -1.35
CA SER A 136 -12.38 0.86 -2.39
C SER A 136 -11.79 0.78 -3.80
N LEU A 137 -10.46 0.73 -3.91
CA LEU A 137 -9.70 0.42 -5.11
C LEU A 137 -9.67 -1.10 -5.34
#